data_AF-A0A7K3W9C7-F1
#
_entry.id   AF-A0A7K3W9C7-F1
#
_cell.length_a   1.000
_cell.length_b   1.000
_cell.length_c   1.000
_cell.angle_alpha   90.00
_cell.angle_beta   90.00
_cell.angle_gamma   90.00
#
_symmetry.space_group_name_H-M   'P 1'
#
loop_
_entity.id
_entity.type
_entity.pdbx_description
1 polymer ?
#
loop_
_entity_poly.entity_id
_entity_poly.type
_entity_poly.pdbx_seq_one_letter_code
_entity_poly.pdbx_strand_id
1 'polypeptide(L)'
;MRITRRVMSPDEFWTLIDLLDGGTGDADLERLTGALRALGRRRARAFQERLAQVLFDLDREVIADQPVRYVDQEPDDEPIPMSDDAFLYVRAEVVARGRAAYEAVLADPTELVRSLWTGEAEGLLYAADEVAGDDVDTRVSYETASNTRHWSPPVEPEREAWDVGPRPVVVDCRDLSRPLTGERPLPDGTSVPIVQYGQPGWLRYEESYELTVALSRPVAVHGGLPPDVGAASLDVRIDVGDRWSPTPAVGPPTVDEEADRGTVRPVTVAVPHEVGASWTADERRRALLALGASCVLAVLPAEHGAVDELRALHRAGADLLPG
;
A
#
# COMPACT_ATOMS: atom_id res chain seq x y z
N MET A 1 -17.34 -28.83 26.73
CA MET A 1 -18.47 -29.02 25.79
C MET A 1 -18.15 -28.25 24.51
N ARG A 2 -17.68 -28.93 23.44
CA ARG A 2 -17.43 -28.27 22.15
C ARG A 2 -18.77 -27.99 21.50
N ILE A 3 -19.23 -26.74 21.54
CA ILE A 3 -20.38 -26.31 20.74
C ILE A 3 -19.90 -26.35 19.29
N THR A 4 -20.30 -27.38 18.55
CA THR A 4 -20.17 -27.41 17.10
C THR A 4 -20.92 -26.19 16.55
N ARG A 5 -20.20 -25.15 16.13
CA ARG A 5 -20.75 -24.03 15.34
C ARG A 5 -21.45 -24.68 14.15
N ARG A 6 -22.79 -24.57 14.07
CA ARG A 6 -23.55 -25.09 12.93
C ARG A 6 -23.21 -24.20 11.75
N VAL A 7 -22.54 -24.78 10.76
CA VAL A 7 -22.12 -24.07 9.54
C VAL A 7 -23.37 -23.72 8.73
N MET A 8 -23.49 -22.46 8.28
CA MET A 8 -24.55 -22.03 7.37
C MET A 8 -24.38 -22.75 6.02
N SER A 9 -25.46 -23.31 5.46
CA SER A 9 -25.39 -23.95 4.14
C SER A 9 -25.19 -22.90 3.03
N PRO A 10 -24.63 -23.26 1.87
CA PRO A 10 -24.54 -22.35 0.74
C PRO A 10 -25.90 -21.76 0.34
N ASP A 11 -26.95 -22.57 0.27
CA ASP A 11 -28.27 -22.08 -0.15
C ASP A 11 -28.90 -21.11 0.87
N GLU A 12 -28.68 -21.34 2.18
CA GLU A 12 -29.13 -20.41 3.24
C GLU A 12 -28.40 -19.07 3.12
N PHE A 13 -27.09 -19.09 2.84
CA PHE A 13 -26.29 -17.89 2.63
C PHE A 13 -26.75 -17.10 1.40
N TRP A 14 -26.90 -17.76 0.25
CA TRP A 14 -27.32 -17.08 -0.97
C TRP A 14 -28.75 -16.52 -0.86
N THR A 15 -29.66 -17.22 -0.15
CA THR A 15 -31.00 -16.68 0.13
C THR A 15 -30.95 -15.37 0.92
N LEU A 16 -29.97 -15.21 1.83
CA LEU A 16 -29.78 -13.95 2.57
C LEU A 16 -29.16 -12.86 1.67
N ILE A 17 -28.17 -13.22 0.85
CA ILE A 17 -27.56 -12.31 -0.12
C ILE A 17 -28.59 -11.81 -1.13
N ASP A 18 -29.54 -12.64 -1.58
CA ASP A 18 -30.59 -12.24 -2.54
C ASP A 18 -31.47 -11.09 -2.00
N LEU A 19 -31.46 -10.81 -0.69
CA LEU A 19 -32.15 -9.64 -0.11
C LEU A 19 -31.52 -8.31 -0.53
N LEU A 20 -30.24 -8.32 -0.93
CA LEU A 20 -29.52 -7.15 -1.41
C LEU A 20 -29.99 -6.73 -2.81
N ASP A 21 -30.56 -7.65 -3.60
CA ASP A 21 -31.00 -7.42 -4.98
C ASP A 21 -29.90 -6.80 -5.87
N GLY A 22 -28.64 -7.18 -5.62
CA GLY A 22 -27.47 -6.66 -6.32
C GLY A 22 -26.99 -5.28 -5.86
N GLY A 23 -27.70 -4.62 -4.94
CA GLY A 23 -27.31 -3.32 -4.39
C GLY A 23 -26.50 -3.43 -3.09
N THR A 24 -25.69 -2.41 -2.82
CA THR A 24 -24.89 -2.29 -1.59
C THR A 24 -25.19 -1.01 -0.81
N GLY A 25 -26.27 -0.30 -1.18
CA GLY A 25 -26.68 0.92 -0.48
C GLY A 25 -27.31 0.62 0.88
N ASP A 26 -27.47 1.66 1.70
CA ASP A 26 -28.01 1.57 3.07
C ASP A 26 -29.33 0.78 3.16
N ALA A 27 -30.25 1.01 2.21
CA ALA A 27 -31.54 0.34 2.19
C ALA A 27 -31.44 -1.16 1.88
N ASP A 28 -30.41 -1.58 1.15
CA ASP A 28 -30.16 -2.98 0.79
C ASP A 28 -29.52 -3.69 1.98
N LEU A 29 -28.50 -3.07 2.58
CA LEU A 29 -27.84 -3.54 3.78
C LEU A 29 -28.81 -3.65 4.96
N GLU A 30 -29.72 -2.69 5.18
CA GLU A 30 -30.71 -2.78 6.26
C GLU A 30 -31.66 -3.98 6.09
N ARG A 31 -32.01 -4.37 4.86
CA ARG A 31 -32.82 -5.58 4.62
C ARG A 31 -32.08 -6.85 5.05
N LEU A 32 -30.81 -6.97 4.66
CA LEU A 32 -29.95 -8.07 5.07
C LEU A 32 -29.76 -8.10 6.59
N THR A 33 -29.35 -6.97 7.18
CA THR A 33 -29.12 -6.83 8.62
C THR A 33 -30.39 -7.11 9.42
N GLY A 34 -31.55 -6.62 8.97
CA GLY A 34 -32.85 -6.92 9.57
C GLY A 34 -33.19 -8.42 9.56
N ALA A 35 -32.92 -9.11 8.46
CA ALA A 35 -33.10 -10.57 8.37
C ALA A 35 -32.13 -11.33 9.28
N LEU A 36 -30.85 -10.94 9.31
CA LEU A 36 -29.85 -11.53 10.21
C LEU A 36 -30.23 -11.32 11.68
N ARG A 37 -30.75 -10.14 12.02
CA ARG A 37 -31.25 -9.80 13.37
C ARG A 37 -32.42 -10.70 13.78
N ALA A 38 -33.36 -10.97 12.86
CA ALA A 38 -34.46 -11.90 13.09
C ALA A 38 -34.01 -13.36 13.30
N LEU A 39 -32.93 -13.78 12.61
CA LEU A 39 -32.31 -15.10 12.78
C LEU A 39 -31.43 -15.20 14.04
N GLY A 40 -30.99 -14.05 14.58
CA GLY A 40 -30.25 -13.90 15.82
C GLY A 40 -28.72 -14.04 15.69
N ARG A 41 -28.00 -13.60 16.74
CA ARG A 41 -26.52 -13.50 16.80
C ARG A 41 -25.78 -14.75 16.31
N ARG A 42 -26.24 -15.95 16.66
CA ARG A 42 -25.59 -17.20 16.25
C ARG A 42 -25.64 -17.41 14.73
N ARG A 43 -26.71 -16.97 14.08
CA ARG A 43 -26.88 -17.06 12.63
C ARG A 43 -26.12 -15.95 11.92
N ALA A 44 -26.10 -14.73 12.47
CA ALA A 44 -25.22 -13.66 11.97
C ALA A 44 -23.74 -14.09 11.94
N ARG A 45 -23.24 -14.71 13.02
CA ARG A 45 -21.86 -15.24 13.02
C ARG A 45 -21.62 -16.36 12.01
N ALA A 46 -22.63 -17.19 11.76
CA ALA A 46 -22.54 -18.25 10.76
C ALA A 46 -22.60 -17.69 9.32
N PHE A 47 -23.29 -16.57 9.12
CA PHE A 47 -23.27 -15.78 7.89
C PHE A 47 -21.88 -15.19 7.66
N GLN A 48 -21.28 -14.52 8.66
CA GLN A 48 -19.93 -13.95 8.52
C GLN A 48 -18.89 -15.00 8.15
N GLU A 49 -18.92 -16.16 8.82
CA GLU A 49 -18.02 -17.28 8.50
C GLU A 49 -18.16 -17.73 7.03
N ARG A 50 -19.38 -17.67 6.47
CA ARG A 50 -19.61 -18.03 5.07
C ARG A 50 -19.20 -16.90 4.12
N LEU A 51 -19.52 -15.65 4.45
CA LEU A 51 -19.11 -14.47 3.69
C LEU A 51 -17.58 -14.44 3.56
N ALA A 52 -16.87 -14.63 4.67
CA ALA A 52 -15.41 -14.71 4.69
C ALA A 52 -14.88 -15.79 3.74
N GLN A 53 -15.47 -16.99 3.74
CA GLN A 53 -15.05 -18.06 2.82
C GLN A 53 -15.28 -17.70 1.35
N VAL A 54 -16.41 -17.07 1.03
CA VAL A 54 -16.76 -16.68 -0.35
C VAL A 54 -15.82 -15.57 -0.84
N LEU A 55 -15.54 -14.56 0.00
CA LEU A 55 -14.58 -13.49 -0.32
C LEU A 55 -13.14 -14.02 -0.44
N PHE A 56 -12.76 -14.96 0.42
CA PHE A 56 -11.47 -15.64 0.37
C PHE A 56 -11.32 -16.48 -0.91
N ASP A 57 -12.40 -17.11 -1.39
CA ASP A 57 -12.35 -17.89 -2.64
C ASP A 57 -12.15 -16.99 -3.88
N LEU A 58 -12.65 -15.74 -3.83
CA LEU A 58 -12.41 -14.69 -4.83
C LEU A 58 -11.05 -13.98 -4.67
N ASP A 59 -10.36 -14.14 -3.54
CA ASP A 59 -9.06 -13.53 -3.29
C ASP A 59 -7.97 -14.20 -4.13
N ARG A 60 -7.79 -13.73 -5.37
CA ARG A 60 -6.84 -14.30 -6.33
C ARG A 60 -6.16 -13.18 -7.08
N GLU A 61 -4.85 -13.28 -7.24
CA GLU A 61 -4.05 -12.32 -7.99
C GLU A 61 -4.59 -12.10 -9.42
N VAL A 62 -4.94 -13.19 -10.13
CA VAL A 62 -5.51 -13.11 -11.48
C VAL A 62 -6.84 -12.34 -11.57
N ILE A 63 -7.58 -12.23 -10.46
CA ILE A 63 -8.79 -11.43 -10.35
C ILE A 63 -8.44 -9.99 -9.94
N ALA A 64 -7.51 -9.81 -8.99
CA ALA A 64 -7.02 -8.50 -8.56
C ALA A 64 -6.34 -7.71 -9.70
N ASP A 65 -5.64 -8.41 -10.60
CA ASP A 65 -4.97 -7.85 -11.78
C ASP A 65 -5.94 -7.37 -12.87
N GLN A 66 -7.23 -7.70 -12.78
CA GLN A 66 -8.20 -7.24 -13.76
C GLN A 66 -8.46 -5.74 -13.54
N PRO A 67 -8.28 -4.90 -14.56
CA PRO A 67 -8.61 -3.50 -14.40
C PRO A 67 -10.14 -3.34 -14.42
N VAL A 68 -10.65 -2.44 -13.59
CA VAL A 68 -12.10 -2.25 -13.40
C VAL A 68 -12.55 -0.87 -13.83
N ARG A 69 -13.86 -0.74 -14.08
CA ARG A 69 -14.52 0.54 -14.32
C ARG A 69 -15.47 0.86 -13.17
N TYR A 70 -15.41 2.08 -12.65
CA TYR A 70 -16.34 2.57 -11.65
C TYR A 70 -17.49 3.37 -12.27
N VAL A 71 -18.62 3.44 -11.59
CA VAL A 71 -19.84 4.13 -12.05
C VAL A 71 -19.67 5.65 -12.19
N ASP A 72 -18.69 6.23 -11.49
CA ASP A 72 -18.37 7.65 -11.51
C ASP A 72 -17.34 8.04 -12.58
N GLN A 73 -16.80 7.07 -13.31
CA GLN A 73 -15.89 7.31 -14.42
C GLN A 73 -16.64 7.76 -15.69
N GLU A 74 -15.99 8.61 -16.48
CA GLU A 74 -16.53 9.02 -17.77
C GLU A 74 -16.49 7.83 -18.75
N PRO A 75 -17.40 7.75 -19.75
CA PRO A 75 -17.46 6.62 -20.67
C PRO A 75 -16.14 6.32 -21.41
N ASP A 76 -15.36 7.36 -21.67
CA ASP A 76 -14.09 7.30 -22.38
C ASP A 76 -12.88 6.99 -21.48
N ASP A 77 -13.07 6.92 -20.15
CA ASP A 77 -11.99 6.58 -19.23
C ASP A 77 -11.53 5.13 -19.46
N GLU A 78 -10.23 4.89 -19.27
CA GLU A 78 -9.67 3.54 -19.31
C GLU A 78 -9.93 2.83 -17.97
N PRO A 79 -10.16 1.50 -17.98
CA PRO A 79 -10.21 0.71 -16.76
C PRO A 79 -8.92 0.89 -15.94
N ILE A 80 -9.04 1.04 -14.62
CA ILE A 80 -7.91 1.30 -13.73
C ILE A 80 -7.53 0.07 -12.90
N PRO A 81 -6.26 -0.08 -12.50
CA PRO A 81 -5.87 -1.09 -11.53
C PRO A 81 -6.52 -0.80 -10.17
N MET A 82 -6.83 -1.86 -9.41
CA MET A 82 -7.41 -1.74 -8.06
C MET A 82 -6.30 -1.64 -7.01
N SER A 83 -6.53 -0.85 -5.96
CA SER A 83 -5.81 -1.00 -4.70
C SER A 83 -6.29 -2.23 -3.94
N ASP A 84 -5.59 -2.61 -2.87
CA ASP A 84 -5.97 -3.74 -2.02
C ASP A 84 -7.39 -3.59 -1.44
N ASP A 85 -7.73 -2.40 -0.94
CA ASP A 85 -9.07 -2.09 -0.41
C ASP A 85 -10.13 -2.10 -1.51
N ALA A 86 -9.82 -1.48 -2.65
CA ALA A 86 -10.73 -1.45 -3.79
C ALA A 86 -11.06 -2.87 -4.28
N PHE A 87 -10.08 -3.77 -4.31
CA PHE A 87 -10.28 -5.16 -4.67
C PHE A 87 -11.16 -5.90 -3.65
N LEU A 88 -10.98 -5.65 -2.35
CA LEU A 88 -11.85 -6.21 -1.32
C LEU A 88 -13.30 -5.75 -1.51
N TYR A 89 -13.54 -4.46 -1.75
CA TYR A 89 -14.89 -3.93 -1.94
C TYR A 89 -15.53 -4.42 -3.24
N VAL A 90 -14.78 -4.51 -4.33
CA VAL A 90 -15.28 -5.10 -5.58
C VAL A 90 -15.67 -6.58 -5.38
N ARG A 91 -14.89 -7.37 -4.63
CA ARG A 91 -15.27 -8.75 -4.28
C ARG A 91 -16.56 -8.80 -3.46
N ALA A 92 -16.76 -7.88 -2.52
CA ALA A 92 -18.01 -7.77 -1.76
C ALA A 92 -19.20 -7.39 -2.66
N GLU A 93 -19.01 -6.51 -3.64
CA GLU A 93 -20.04 -6.16 -4.61
C GLU A 93 -20.40 -7.33 -5.55
N VAL A 94 -19.41 -8.12 -5.99
CA VAL A 94 -19.64 -9.38 -6.72
C VAL A 94 -20.54 -10.31 -5.92
N VAL A 95 -20.29 -10.45 -4.61
CA VAL A 95 -21.14 -11.25 -3.72
C VAL A 95 -22.54 -10.65 -3.60
N ALA A 96 -22.67 -9.33 -3.46
CA ALA A 96 -23.96 -8.65 -3.38
C ALA A 96 -24.84 -8.86 -4.62
N ARG A 97 -24.23 -8.96 -5.81
CA ARG A 97 -24.88 -9.34 -7.09
C ARG A 97 -25.35 -10.78 -7.15
N GLY A 98 -25.03 -11.58 -6.13
CA GLY A 98 -25.55 -12.90 -5.90
C GLY A 98 -24.71 -14.02 -6.51
N ARG A 99 -25.23 -15.24 -6.36
CA ARG A 99 -24.50 -16.48 -6.64
C ARG A 99 -23.98 -16.58 -8.07
N ALA A 100 -24.77 -16.15 -9.05
CA ALA A 100 -24.39 -16.23 -10.46
C ALA A 100 -23.20 -15.33 -10.80
N ALA A 101 -23.15 -14.11 -10.25
CA ALA A 101 -22.02 -13.21 -10.45
C ALA A 101 -20.74 -13.76 -9.79
N TYR A 102 -20.86 -14.26 -8.56
CA TYR A 102 -19.78 -14.96 -7.86
C TYR A 102 -19.22 -16.14 -8.68
N GLU A 103 -20.09 -17.05 -9.13
CA GLU A 103 -19.68 -18.22 -9.92
C GLU A 103 -19.07 -17.83 -11.27
N ALA A 104 -19.58 -16.76 -11.92
CA ALA A 104 -19.06 -16.25 -13.18
C ALA A 104 -17.64 -15.68 -13.06
N VAL A 105 -17.41 -14.79 -12.08
CA VAL A 105 -16.07 -14.20 -11.84
C VAL A 105 -15.06 -15.27 -11.43
N LEU A 106 -15.48 -16.25 -10.63
CA LEU A 106 -14.60 -17.35 -10.22
C LEU A 106 -14.18 -18.24 -11.40
N ALA A 107 -15.05 -18.36 -12.41
CA ALA A 107 -14.80 -19.14 -13.63
C ALA A 107 -14.02 -18.35 -14.69
N ASP A 108 -14.31 -17.05 -14.84
CA ASP A 108 -13.70 -16.14 -15.80
C ASP A 108 -13.46 -14.77 -15.15
N PRO A 109 -12.21 -14.46 -14.72
CA PRO A 109 -11.87 -13.16 -14.14
C PRO A 109 -12.22 -11.96 -15.04
N THR A 110 -12.30 -12.14 -16.37
CA THR A 110 -12.60 -11.05 -17.29
C THR A 110 -14.04 -10.52 -17.16
N GLU A 111 -14.91 -11.20 -16.43
CA GLU A 111 -16.24 -10.72 -16.07
C GLU A 111 -16.19 -9.43 -15.23
N LEU A 112 -15.10 -9.19 -14.48
CA LEU A 112 -14.90 -7.92 -13.77
C LEU A 112 -14.84 -6.72 -14.72
N VAL A 113 -14.20 -6.89 -15.88
CA VAL A 113 -14.01 -5.82 -16.88
C VAL A 113 -15.32 -5.48 -17.60
N ARG A 114 -16.26 -6.42 -17.66
CA ARG A 114 -17.54 -6.27 -18.37
C ARG A 114 -18.61 -5.54 -17.56
N SER A 115 -18.28 -5.18 -16.31
CA SER A 115 -19.19 -4.59 -15.35
C SER A 115 -18.71 -3.20 -14.92
N LEU A 116 -19.66 -2.35 -14.53
CA LEU A 116 -19.37 -1.13 -13.78
C LEU A 116 -19.53 -1.42 -12.30
N TRP A 117 -18.65 -0.91 -11.45
CA TRP A 117 -18.62 -1.15 -10.00
C TRP A 117 -18.87 0.15 -9.25
N THR A 118 -19.53 0.08 -8.09
CA THR A 118 -19.64 1.26 -7.21
C THR A 118 -18.39 1.42 -6.37
N GLY A 119 -17.73 0.32 -6.01
CA GLY A 119 -16.65 0.33 -5.02
C GLY A 119 -17.15 0.57 -3.59
N GLU A 120 -18.46 0.66 -3.39
CA GLU A 120 -19.11 1.01 -2.13
C GLU A 120 -19.82 -0.22 -1.52
N ALA A 121 -19.07 -1.30 -1.30
CA ALA A 121 -19.60 -2.55 -0.73
C ALA A 121 -19.05 -2.86 0.67
N GLU A 122 -18.30 -1.93 1.26
CA GLU A 122 -17.71 -2.07 2.60
C GLU A 122 -18.76 -2.43 3.66
N GLY A 123 -19.95 -1.83 3.60
CA GLY A 123 -21.01 -2.09 4.58
C GLY A 123 -21.45 -3.56 4.67
N LEU A 124 -21.31 -4.34 3.60
CA LEU A 124 -21.59 -5.78 3.62
C LEU A 124 -20.65 -6.54 4.57
N LEU A 125 -19.40 -6.08 4.71
CA LEU A 125 -18.38 -6.71 5.56
C LEU A 125 -18.76 -6.64 7.05
N TYR A 126 -19.53 -5.62 7.44
CA TYR A 126 -19.90 -5.33 8.83
C TYR A 126 -21.34 -5.73 9.21
N ALA A 127 -22.17 -6.16 8.26
CA ALA A 127 -23.58 -6.47 8.51
C ALA A 127 -23.79 -7.52 9.62
N ALA A 128 -22.91 -8.53 9.70
CA ALA A 128 -22.98 -9.54 10.75
C ALA A 128 -22.46 -9.05 12.10
N ASP A 129 -21.43 -8.20 12.11
CA ASP A 129 -20.82 -7.64 13.30
C ASP A 129 -21.79 -6.71 14.02
N GLU A 130 -22.55 -5.92 13.27
CA GLU A 130 -23.62 -5.07 13.81
C GLU A 130 -24.67 -5.91 14.57
N VAL A 131 -25.08 -7.05 14.01
CA VAL A 131 -26.04 -7.95 14.67
C VAL A 131 -25.40 -8.71 15.84
N ALA A 132 -24.12 -9.04 15.73
CA ALA A 132 -23.38 -9.74 16.79
C ALA A 132 -23.06 -8.82 17.98
N GLY A 133 -22.92 -7.51 17.75
CA GLY A 133 -22.53 -6.50 18.74
C GLY A 133 -21.04 -6.50 19.08
N ASP A 134 -20.23 -7.15 18.23
CA ASP A 134 -18.78 -7.31 18.33
C ASP A 134 -18.23 -7.81 16.99
N ASP A 135 -16.94 -7.64 16.77
CA ASP A 135 -16.26 -8.16 15.58
C ASP A 135 -16.33 -9.70 15.58
N VAL A 136 -16.73 -10.27 14.44
CA VAL A 136 -16.90 -11.72 14.32
C VAL A 136 -15.65 -12.36 13.73
N ASP A 137 -14.88 -13.03 14.59
CA ASP A 137 -13.77 -13.88 14.16
C ASP A 137 -14.22 -15.05 13.26
N THR A 138 -13.59 -15.15 12.10
CA THR A 138 -13.75 -16.23 11.13
C THR A 138 -12.46 -17.05 10.98
N ARG A 139 -12.53 -18.20 10.30
CA ARG A 139 -11.35 -19.09 10.15
C ARG A 139 -10.35 -18.62 9.09
N VAL A 140 -10.78 -17.77 8.18
CA VAL A 140 -9.95 -17.23 7.10
C VAL A 140 -10.07 -15.71 7.15
N SER A 141 -8.96 -15.01 6.97
CA SER A 141 -9.05 -13.59 6.64
C SER A 141 -9.64 -13.47 5.24
N TYR A 142 -10.40 -12.42 4.97
CA TYR A 142 -10.85 -12.08 3.62
C TYR A 142 -10.11 -10.86 3.05
N GLU A 143 -9.16 -10.31 3.81
CA GLU A 143 -8.27 -9.25 3.34
C GLU A 143 -7.57 -9.67 2.04
N THR A 144 -7.27 -8.68 1.21
CA THR A 144 -6.56 -8.91 -0.05
C THR A 144 -5.23 -9.62 0.21
N ALA A 145 -4.90 -10.60 -0.64
CA ALA A 145 -3.71 -11.45 -0.55
C ALA A 145 -3.65 -12.43 0.65
N SER A 146 -4.75 -12.60 1.39
CA SER A 146 -4.83 -13.60 2.46
C SER A 146 -4.88 -15.05 1.96
N ASN A 147 -5.43 -15.29 0.76
CA ASN A 147 -5.48 -16.59 0.11
C ASN A 147 -4.20 -16.87 -0.67
N THR A 148 -3.09 -16.96 0.06
CA THR A 148 -1.72 -17.20 -0.43
C THR A 148 -1.53 -18.34 -1.45
N ARG A 149 -2.52 -19.23 -1.64
CA ARG A 149 -2.49 -20.25 -2.69
C ARG A 149 -2.76 -19.73 -4.10
N HIS A 150 -3.42 -18.58 -4.21
CA HIS A 150 -3.83 -17.95 -5.48
C HIS A 150 -3.11 -16.63 -5.75
N TRP A 151 -2.09 -16.34 -4.95
CA TRP A 151 -1.22 -15.20 -5.12
C TRP A 151 0.17 -15.69 -5.42
N SER A 152 0.82 -15.09 -6.41
CA SER A 152 2.25 -15.27 -6.57
C SER A 152 2.93 -14.91 -5.25
N PRO A 153 3.94 -15.67 -4.81
CA PRO A 153 4.74 -15.24 -3.68
C PRO A 153 5.22 -13.82 -3.99
N PRO A 154 5.14 -12.88 -3.04
CA PRO A 154 5.65 -11.54 -3.26
C PRO A 154 7.06 -11.70 -3.78
N VAL A 155 7.28 -11.25 -5.02
CA VAL A 155 8.60 -11.22 -5.61
C VAL A 155 9.27 -10.04 -4.93
N GLU A 156 9.76 -10.24 -3.70
CA GLU A 156 10.92 -9.46 -3.29
C GLU A 156 11.96 -9.73 -4.38
N PRO A 157 12.39 -8.71 -5.14
CA PRO A 157 13.40 -8.93 -6.17
C PRO A 157 14.56 -9.66 -5.51
N GLU A 158 15.09 -10.69 -6.19
CA GLU A 158 16.15 -11.53 -5.63
C GLU A 158 17.19 -10.64 -4.97
N ARG A 159 17.27 -10.72 -3.63
CA ARG A 159 18.22 -9.92 -2.86
C ARG A 159 19.61 -10.38 -3.28
N GLU A 160 20.29 -9.53 -4.05
CA GLU A 160 21.70 -9.72 -4.38
C GLU A 160 22.49 -9.83 -3.06
N ALA A 161 23.68 -10.43 -3.07
CA ALA A 161 24.47 -10.64 -1.85
C ALA A 161 24.74 -9.34 -1.05
N TRP A 162 24.66 -8.17 -1.68
CA TRP A 162 24.78 -6.86 -1.03
C TRP A 162 23.51 -6.40 -0.31
N ASP A 163 22.35 -6.97 -0.63
CA ASP A 163 21.02 -6.63 -0.08
C ASP A 163 20.61 -7.56 1.09
N VAL A 164 21.57 -8.34 1.61
CA VAL A 164 21.42 -9.16 2.81
C VAL A 164 21.76 -8.31 4.03
N GLY A 165 20.73 -7.70 4.64
CA GLY A 165 20.86 -6.89 5.86
C GLY A 165 20.24 -5.50 5.71
N PRO A 166 20.48 -4.60 6.68
CA PRO A 166 20.03 -3.22 6.60
C PRO A 166 20.75 -2.50 5.45
N ARG A 167 19.98 -1.78 4.64
CA ARG A 167 20.50 -1.01 3.51
C ARG A 167 21.29 0.21 4.01
N PRO A 168 22.53 0.46 3.51
CA PRO A 168 23.30 1.62 3.92
C PRO A 168 22.67 2.96 3.50
N VAL A 169 21.81 2.94 2.48
CA VAL A 169 21.01 4.09 2.06
C VAL A 169 19.55 3.66 1.89
N VAL A 170 18.64 4.46 2.42
CA VAL A 170 17.20 4.38 2.16
C VAL A 170 16.73 5.76 1.69
N VAL A 171 15.85 5.77 0.69
CA VAL A 171 15.32 6.99 0.10
C VAL A 171 13.84 7.09 0.42
N ASP A 172 13.43 8.26 0.92
CA ASP A 172 12.04 8.62 1.14
C ASP A 172 11.73 9.91 0.37
N CYS A 173 10.67 9.89 -0.43
CA CYS A 173 10.18 11.06 -1.15
C CYS A 173 8.89 11.50 -0.47
N ARG A 174 8.85 12.73 0.06
CA ARG A 174 7.77 13.20 0.92
C ARG A 174 7.01 14.34 0.28
N ASP A 175 5.70 14.19 0.11
CA ASP A 175 4.82 15.27 -0.33
C ASP A 175 4.44 16.16 0.84
N LEU A 176 5.15 17.28 0.97
CA LEU A 176 4.92 18.25 2.04
C LEU A 176 3.60 19.03 1.88
N SER A 177 2.94 18.95 0.73
CA SER A 177 1.65 19.61 0.49
C SER A 177 0.47 18.85 1.13
N ARG A 178 0.67 17.58 1.51
CA ARG A 178 -0.36 16.68 2.05
C ARG A 178 0.06 16.08 3.39
N PRO A 179 0.14 16.88 4.47
CA PRO A 179 0.49 16.38 5.79
C PRO A 179 -0.58 15.41 6.30
N LEU A 180 -0.14 14.24 6.76
CA LEU A 180 -0.95 13.27 7.49
C LEU A 180 -0.77 13.52 8.98
N THR A 181 -1.81 14.02 9.64
CA THR A 181 -1.79 14.23 11.09
C THR A 181 -2.26 12.99 11.82
N GLY A 182 -1.49 12.54 12.80
CA GLY A 182 -1.83 11.40 13.64
C GLY A 182 -1.36 11.56 15.06
N GLU A 183 -1.52 10.50 15.85
CA GLU A 183 -1.06 10.42 17.22
C GLU A 183 -0.16 9.19 17.38
N ARG A 184 1.04 9.37 17.95
CA ARG A 184 1.92 8.26 18.31
C ARG A 184 1.73 7.93 19.79
N PRO A 185 1.26 6.72 20.12
CA PRO A 185 1.15 6.29 21.50
C PRO A 185 2.54 6.11 22.12
N LEU A 186 2.68 6.51 23.39
CA LEU A 186 3.88 6.35 24.20
C LEU A 186 3.70 5.19 25.19
N PRO A 187 4.79 4.59 25.71
CA PRO A 187 4.72 3.47 26.65
C PRO A 187 3.98 3.76 27.96
N ASP A 188 3.82 5.03 28.33
CA ASP A 188 3.08 5.47 29.52
C ASP A 188 1.57 5.64 29.28
N GLY A 189 1.09 5.31 28.09
CA GLY A 189 -0.32 5.42 27.69
C GLY A 189 -0.73 6.83 27.25
N THR A 190 0.19 7.79 27.21
CA THR A 190 -0.05 9.09 26.58
C THR A 190 0.18 9.01 25.07
N SER A 191 -0.25 10.02 24.33
CA SER A 191 0.03 10.14 22.90
C SER A 191 0.68 11.48 22.59
N VAL A 192 1.55 11.51 21.59
CA VAL A 192 2.11 12.75 21.05
C VAL A 192 1.60 12.96 19.63
N PRO A 193 1.21 14.19 19.25
CA PRO A 193 0.83 14.48 17.87
C PRO A 193 2.04 14.27 16.96
N ILE A 194 1.80 13.61 15.84
CA ILE A 194 2.79 13.41 14.78
C ILE A 194 2.26 13.97 13.47
N VAL A 195 3.17 14.45 12.64
CA VAL A 195 2.89 14.80 11.24
C VAL A 195 3.77 13.92 10.39
N GLN A 196 3.14 13.06 9.61
CA GLN A 196 3.77 12.25 8.58
C GLN A 196 3.49 12.87 7.21
N TYR A 197 4.29 12.48 6.22
CA TYR A 197 4.11 12.92 4.85
C TYR A 197 4.18 11.67 3.99
N GLY A 198 3.13 11.43 3.21
CA GLY A 198 3.11 10.34 2.25
C GLY A 198 4.01 10.65 1.05
N GLN A 199 4.18 9.67 0.18
CA GLN A 199 4.83 9.89 -1.10
C GLN A 199 3.97 10.77 -2.02
N PRO A 200 4.58 11.56 -2.93
CA PRO A 200 3.83 12.26 -3.97
C PRO A 200 2.99 11.27 -4.77
N GLY A 201 1.71 11.59 -5.01
CA GLY A 201 0.78 10.67 -5.69
C GLY A 201 1.17 10.33 -7.13
N TRP A 202 2.14 11.04 -7.70
CA TRP A 202 2.70 10.78 -9.01
C TRP A 202 3.91 9.82 -8.97
N LEU A 203 4.45 9.49 -7.81
CA LEU A 203 5.57 8.57 -7.64
C LEU A 203 5.04 7.20 -7.21
N ARG A 204 5.32 6.17 -7.99
CA ARG A 204 4.92 4.79 -7.66
C ARG A 204 5.87 4.19 -6.63
N TYR A 205 5.37 3.20 -5.89
CA TYR A 205 6.15 2.52 -4.86
C TYR A 205 7.39 1.83 -5.46
N GLU A 206 7.24 1.20 -6.62
CA GLU A 206 8.34 0.53 -7.34
C GLU A 206 9.43 1.53 -7.74
N GLU A 207 9.04 2.73 -8.19
CA GLU A 207 10.00 3.78 -8.53
C GLU A 207 10.77 4.25 -7.30
N SER A 208 10.10 4.43 -6.15
CA SER A 208 10.73 4.76 -4.87
C SER A 208 11.71 3.68 -4.41
N TYR A 209 11.32 2.41 -4.55
CA TYR A 209 12.17 1.27 -4.24
C TYR A 209 13.40 1.21 -5.16
N GLU A 210 13.23 1.44 -6.46
CA GLU A 210 14.33 1.52 -7.42
C GLU A 210 15.33 2.63 -7.09
N LEU A 211 14.85 3.80 -6.64
CA LEU A 211 15.73 4.89 -6.17
C LEU A 211 16.59 4.43 -5.01
N THR A 212 15.98 3.76 -4.03
CA THR A 212 16.70 3.20 -2.89
C THR A 212 17.76 2.20 -3.35
N VAL A 213 17.41 1.24 -4.20
CA VAL A 213 18.35 0.22 -4.70
C VAL A 213 19.50 0.87 -5.47
N ALA A 214 19.21 1.79 -6.39
CA ALA A 214 20.21 2.44 -7.24
C ALA A 214 21.25 3.25 -6.43
N LEU A 215 20.83 3.84 -5.30
CA LEU A 215 21.70 4.64 -4.43
C LEU A 215 22.40 3.80 -3.36
N SER A 216 21.74 2.76 -2.86
CA SER A 216 22.27 1.92 -1.79
C SER A 216 23.28 0.90 -2.29
N ARG A 217 23.06 0.34 -3.49
CA ARG A 217 23.91 -0.71 -4.07
C ARG A 217 25.38 -0.29 -4.22
N PRO A 218 25.75 0.87 -4.80
CA PRO A 218 27.14 1.29 -4.87
C PRO A 218 27.78 1.37 -3.47
N VAL A 219 27.07 1.91 -2.49
CA VAL A 219 27.58 2.04 -1.13
C VAL A 219 27.82 0.66 -0.51
N ALA A 220 26.86 -0.26 -0.63
CA ALA A 220 26.96 -1.61 -0.07
C ALA A 220 28.10 -2.42 -0.71
N VAL A 221 28.21 -2.41 -2.05
CA VAL A 221 29.26 -3.14 -2.79
C VAL A 221 30.66 -2.62 -2.44
N HIS A 222 30.80 -1.35 -2.11
CA HIS A 222 32.07 -0.73 -1.71
C HIS A 222 32.32 -0.72 -0.20
N GLY A 223 31.65 -1.61 0.56
CA GLY A 223 31.94 -1.86 1.98
C GLY A 223 31.00 -1.20 2.98
N GLY A 224 29.87 -0.63 2.52
CA GLY A 224 28.86 0.00 3.36
C GLY A 224 29.22 1.43 3.77
N LEU A 225 28.60 1.93 4.84
CA LEU A 225 28.92 3.26 5.36
C LEU A 225 30.19 3.22 6.21
N PRO A 226 31.10 4.20 6.02
CA PRO A 226 32.25 4.37 6.89
C PRO A 226 31.85 4.61 8.37
N PRO A 227 32.59 4.06 9.36
CA PRO A 227 32.24 4.20 10.78
C PRO A 227 32.15 5.64 11.29
N ASP A 228 32.88 6.58 10.70
CA ASP A 228 32.89 8.01 11.03
C ASP A 228 31.60 8.74 10.61
N VAL A 229 30.79 8.15 9.72
CA VAL A 229 29.41 8.60 9.48
C VAL A 229 28.58 8.49 10.76
N GLY A 230 28.90 7.56 11.66
CA GLY A 230 28.22 7.41 12.96
C GLY A 230 26.75 6.98 12.82
N ALA A 231 26.41 6.30 11.74
CA ALA A 231 25.08 5.75 11.49
C ALA A 231 25.19 4.41 10.74
N ALA A 232 24.24 3.51 10.99
CA ALA A 232 24.09 2.25 10.27
C ALA A 232 23.49 2.44 8.88
N SER A 233 22.72 3.52 8.67
CA SER A 233 22.17 3.88 7.37
C SER A 233 22.02 5.40 7.18
N LEU A 234 21.95 5.83 5.93
CA LEU A 234 21.53 7.17 5.55
C LEU A 234 20.03 7.16 5.25
N ASP A 235 19.32 8.11 5.84
CA ASP A 235 17.90 8.36 5.58
C ASP A 235 17.80 9.57 4.65
N VAL A 236 17.86 9.30 3.34
CA VAL A 236 17.84 10.33 2.30
C VAL A 236 16.40 10.77 2.08
N ARG A 237 16.12 12.04 2.34
CA ARG A 237 14.77 12.63 2.23
C ARG A 237 14.72 13.62 1.08
N ILE A 238 13.84 13.37 0.13
CA ILE A 238 13.55 14.30 -0.97
C ILE A 238 12.18 14.92 -0.70
N ASP A 239 12.19 16.15 -0.20
CA ASP A 239 10.99 16.88 0.18
C ASP A 239 10.38 17.58 -1.03
N VAL A 240 9.19 17.16 -1.45
CA VAL A 240 8.41 17.79 -2.52
C VAL A 240 7.45 18.79 -1.88
N GLY A 241 7.68 20.09 -2.07
CA GLY A 241 6.91 21.16 -1.40
C GLY A 241 6.94 22.48 -2.17
N ASP A 242 7.04 23.62 -1.49
CA ASP A 242 6.97 24.94 -2.16
C ASP A 242 8.34 25.56 -2.47
N ARG A 243 9.44 24.87 -2.14
CA ARG A 243 10.79 25.46 -2.18
C ARG A 243 11.80 24.58 -2.88
N TRP A 244 12.72 25.24 -3.56
CA TRP A 244 13.97 24.63 -4.00
C TRP A 244 15.00 24.68 -2.86
N SER A 245 15.55 23.53 -2.51
CA SER A 245 16.73 23.40 -1.66
C SER A 245 17.60 22.25 -2.21
N PRO A 246 18.38 22.51 -3.28
CA PRO A 246 19.17 21.47 -3.95
C PRO A 246 20.37 21.02 -3.13
N THR A 247 20.85 21.90 -2.24
CA THR A 247 21.99 21.63 -1.38
C THR A 247 21.56 20.70 -0.24
N PRO A 248 22.18 19.52 -0.09
CA PRO A 248 21.84 18.60 0.98
C PRO A 248 22.05 19.18 2.37
N ALA A 249 21.03 19.08 3.21
CA ALA A 249 21.08 19.38 4.63
C ALA A 249 21.33 18.09 5.41
N VAL A 250 22.56 17.92 5.93
CA VAL A 250 22.94 16.75 6.74
C VAL A 250 22.55 16.98 8.19
N GLY A 251 21.65 16.15 8.72
CA GLY A 251 21.25 16.19 10.11
C GLY A 251 22.18 15.40 11.04
N PRO A 252 22.02 15.54 12.37
CA PRO A 252 22.69 14.68 13.33
C PRO A 252 22.15 13.24 13.26
N PRO A 253 22.95 12.22 13.64
CA PRO A 253 22.45 10.87 13.77
C PRO A 253 21.28 10.76 14.77
N THR A 254 20.28 9.96 14.43
CA THR A 254 19.09 9.70 15.24
C THR A 254 18.81 8.20 15.30
N VAL A 255 18.10 7.72 16.32
CA VAL A 255 17.64 6.33 16.36
C VAL A 255 16.33 6.23 15.57
N ASP A 256 16.26 5.27 14.67
CA ASP A 256 15.01 4.91 14.00
C ASP A 256 14.31 3.78 14.77
N GLU A 257 13.34 4.19 15.59
CA GLU A 257 12.52 3.29 16.41
C GLU A 257 11.43 2.57 15.60
N GLU A 258 11.07 3.10 14.43
CA GLU A 258 9.91 2.64 13.66
C GLU A 258 10.29 1.52 12.69
N ALA A 259 11.39 1.68 11.95
CA ALA A 259 11.85 0.70 10.98
C ALA A 259 12.94 -0.24 11.52
N ASP A 260 13.28 -0.16 12.82
CA ASP A 260 14.35 -0.93 13.48
C ASP A 260 15.68 -0.88 12.72
N ARG A 261 15.96 0.25 12.06
CA ARG A 261 17.18 0.47 11.25
C ARG A 261 18.39 0.84 12.11
N GLY A 262 18.23 0.90 13.44
CA GLY A 262 19.26 1.35 14.37
C GLY A 262 19.50 2.86 14.25
N THR A 263 20.77 3.28 14.30
CA THR A 263 21.12 4.70 14.12
C THR A 263 21.11 5.07 12.65
N VAL A 264 20.32 6.08 12.28
CA VAL A 264 20.23 6.63 10.93
C VAL A 264 20.78 8.05 10.90
N ARG A 265 21.33 8.49 9.76
CA ARG A 265 21.70 9.89 9.54
C ARG A 265 20.81 10.50 8.46
N PRO A 266 19.91 11.43 8.82
CA PRO A 266 19.03 12.04 7.84
C PRO A 266 19.79 13.02 6.95
N VAL A 267 19.51 12.99 5.65
CA VAL A 267 20.05 13.94 4.68
C VAL A 267 18.94 14.42 3.77
N THR A 268 18.61 15.71 3.81
CA THR A 268 17.42 16.25 3.16
C THR A 268 17.76 17.19 2.02
N VAL A 269 17.02 17.09 0.92
CA VAL A 269 16.92 18.10 -0.16
C VAL A 269 15.45 18.42 -0.40
N ALA A 270 15.16 19.54 -1.07
CA ALA A 270 13.78 19.92 -1.39
C ALA A 270 13.61 20.36 -2.84
N VAL A 271 12.47 20.00 -3.43
CA VAL A 271 12.06 20.31 -4.81
C VAL A 271 10.65 20.92 -4.79
N PRO A 272 10.37 21.96 -5.58
CA PRO A 272 9.01 22.46 -5.74
C PRO A 272 8.06 21.43 -6.35
N HIS A 273 6.84 21.33 -5.85
CA HIS A 273 5.81 20.40 -6.32
C HIS A 273 5.53 20.58 -7.81
N GLU A 274 5.37 21.83 -8.26
CA GLU A 274 5.16 22.17 -9.67
C GLU A 274 6.29 21.72 -10.59
N VAL A 275 7.54 21.77 -10.12
CA VAL A 275 8.71 21.32 -10.89
C VAL A 275 8.71 19.80 -10.97
N GLY A 276 8.57 19.13 -9.82
CA GLY A 276 8.54 17.66 -9.77
C GLY A 276 7.41 17.06 -10.61
N ALA A 277 6.22 17.66 -10.54
CA ALA A 277 5.05 17.24 -11.31
C ALA A 277 5.18 17.52 -12.82
N SER A 278 6.01 18.50 -13.22
CA SER A 278 6.24 18.82 -14.64
C SER A 278 7.13 17.82 -15.37
N TRP A 279 7.92 17.03 -14.65
CA TRP A 279 8.82 16.05 -15.25
C TRP A 279 8.07 14.85 -15.83
N THR A 280 8.50 14.41 -17.02
CA THR A 280 8.19 13.07 -17.52
C THR A 280 8.69 11.99 -16.55
N ALA A 281 8.20 10.75 -16.66
CA ALA A 281 8.65 9.66 -15.81
C ALA A 281 10.18 9.45 -15.86
N ASP A 282 10.76 9.56 -17.05
CA ASP A 282 12.20 9.41 -17.27
C ASP A 282 13.01 10.58 -16.67
N GLU A 283 12.57 11.82 -16.88
CA GLU A 283 13.21 13.01 -16.27
C GLU A 283 13.14 12.95 -14.75
N ARG A 284 11.98 12.60 -14.21
CA ARG A 284 11.74 12.46 -12.78
C ARG A 284 12.67 11.45 -12.15
N ARG A 285 12.79 10.27 -12.75
CA ARG A 285 13.73 9.24 -12.29
C ARG A 285 15.16 9.77 -12.26
N ARG A 286 15.62 10.42 -13.35
CA ARG A 286 16.97 11.02 -13.43
C ARG A 286 17.17 12.12 -12.37
N ALA A 287 16.21 13.01 -12.20
CA ALA A 287 16.29 14.12 -11.24
C ALA A 287 16.30 13.62 -9.79
N LEU A 288 15.41 12.68 -9.43
CA LEU A 288 15.37 12.09 -8.09
C LEU A 288 16.63 11.28 -7.77
N LEU A 289 17.17 10.52 -8.73
CA LEU A 289 18.48 9.87 -8.59
C LEU A 289 19.59 10.89 -8.38
N ALA A 290 19.57 12.00 -9.11
CA ALA A 290 20.60 13.02 -9.00
C ALA A 290 20.57 13.75 -7.65
N LEU A 291 19.37 14.04 -7.15
CA LEU A 291 19.13 14.61 -5.82
C LEU A 291 19.55 13.64 -4.71
N GLY A 292 19.10 12.39 -4.77
CA GLY A 292 19.49 11.38 -3.79
C GLY A 292 20.99 11.08 -3.80
N ALA A 293 21.62 11.03 -4.98
CA ALA A 293 23.08 10.88 -5.10
C ALA A 293 23.82 12.07 -4.47
N SER A 294 23.31 13.30 -4.65
CA SER A 294 23.90 14.48 -4.00
C SER A 294 23.86 14.38 -2.47
N CYS A 295 22.77 13.85 -1.90
CA CYS A 295 22.66 13.60 -0.46
C CYS A 295 23.70 12.59 0.03
N VAL A 296 23.85 11.47 -0.67
CA VAL A 296 24.84 10.44 -0.29
C VAL A 296 26.27 10.99 -0.40
N LEU A 297 26.57 11.74 -1.47
CA LEU A 297 27.87 12.38 -1.68
C LEU A 297 28.19 13.47 -0.65
N ALA A 298 27.19 14.10 -0.04
CA ALA A 298 27.40 15.08 1.02
C ALA A 298 27.89 14.45 2.34
N VAL A 299 27.76 13.13 2.49
CA VAL A 299 28.16 12.40 3.71
C VAL A 299 29.37 11.50 3.48
N LEU A 300 29.51 10.90 2.30
CA LEU A 300 30.62 9.98 2.03
C LEU A 300 31.97 10.71 1.92
N PRO A 301 33.05 10.11 2.47
CA PRO A 301 34.42 10.56 2.19
C PRO A 301 34.72 10.55 0.69
N ALA A 302 35.55 11.49 0.23
CA ALA A 302 35.84 11.67 -1.19
C ALA A 302 36.57 10.46 -1.82
N GLU A 303 37.26 9.68 -1.00
CA GLU A 303 38.00 8.46 -1.33
C GLU A 303 37.14 7.18 -1.30
N HIS A 304 35.87 7.26 -0.90
CA HIS A 304 35.00 6.10 -0.82
C HIS A 304 34.74 5.50 -2.22
N GLY A 305 34.79 4.17 -2.35
CA GLY A 305 34.72 3.47 -3.65
C GLY A 305 33.45 3.75 -4.46
N ALA A 306 32.35 4.07 -3.79
CA ALA A 306 31.07 4.41 -4.42
C ALA A 306 31.00 5.82 -5.04
N VAL A 307 31.97 6.70 -4.76
CA VAL A 307 31.87 8.14 -5.10
C VAL A 307 31.74 8.37 -6.61
N ASP A 308 32.47 7.64 -7.44
CA ASP A 308 32.45 7.86 -8.90
C ASP A 308 31.13 7.41 -9.54
N GLU A 309 30.55 6.30 -9.07
CA GLU A 309 29.23 5.82 -9.49
C GLU A 309 28.12 6.80 -9.09
N LEU A 310 28.15 7.27 -7.84
CA LEU A 310 27.19 8.27 -7.35
C LEU A 310 27.32 9.61 -8.10
N ARG A 311 28.55 10.04 -8.44
CA ARG A 311 28.76 11.21 -9.31
C ARG A 311 28.24 11.00 -10.72
N ALA A 312 28.26 9.79 -11.24
CA ALA A 312 27.66 9.48 -12.54
C ALA A 312 26.12 9.59 -12.48
N LEU A 313 25.50 9.05 -11.43
CA LEU A 313 24.06 9.21 -11.18
C LEU A 313 23.67 10.68 -11.03
N HIS A 314 24.44 11.45 -10.26
CA HIS A 314 24.23 12.90 -10.13
C HIS A 314 24.31 13.64 -11.47
N ARG A 315 25.35 13.38 -12.27
CA ARG A 315 25.51 14.05 -13.58
C ARG A 315 24.41 13.69 -14.58
N ALA A 316 23.83 12.49 -14.49
CA ALA A 316 22.80 12.04 -15.41
C ALA A 316 21.47 12.81 -15.30
N GLY A 317 21.22 13.47 -14.16
CA GLY A 317 20.03 14.32 -13.94
C GLY A 317 20.36 15.78 -13.59
N ALA A 318 21.63 16.18 -13.59
CA ALA A 318 22.05 17.53 -13.20
C ALA A 318 21.49 18.63 -14.11
N ASP A 319 21.16 18.31 -15.36
CA ASP A 319 20.49 19.20 -16.32
C ASP A 319 19.06 19.60 -15.90
N LEU A 320 18.45 18.84 -15.00
CA LEU A 320 17.09 19.05 -14.49
C LEU A 320 17.06 19.80 -13.15
N LEU A 321 18.23 20.02 -12.54
CA LEU A 321 18.38 20.71 -11.25
C LEU A 321 18.81 22.17 -11.50
N PRO A 322 18.44 23.13 -10.65
CA PRO A 322 18.94 24.48 -10.71
C PRO A 322 20.45 24.46 -10.46
N GLY A 323 21.17 25.27 -11.24
CA GLY A 323 22.62 25.48 -11.09
C GLY A 323 23.01 26.34 -9.90
#